data_AF-A0A7Z0M9W8-F1
#
_entry.id   AF-A0A7Z0M9W8-F1
#
_cell.length_a   1.000
_cell.length_b   1.000
_cell.length_c   1.000
_cell.angle_alpha   90.00
_cell.angle_beta   90.00
_cell.angle_gamma   90.00
#
_symmetry.space_group_name_H-M   'P 1'
#
loop_
_entity.id
_entity.type
_entity.pdbx_description
1 polymer ?
#
loop_
_entity_poly.entity_id
_entity_poly.type
_entity_poly.pdbx_seq_one_letter_code
_entity_poly.pdbx_strand_id
1 'polypeptide(L)'
;MSEFNLSAGTLVYHGTDRSDADEISVTGRHAFWLAGTLELAQNQALRNRTGTPRVFVYRLRHDLVLPAVRTPDDVQALLKKYELRVTEDELLQASAIAANLAGWAYPEANPLGAFIKLFDTRMLEYVETRPVDRASVLGSVA
;
A
#
# COMPACT_ATOMS: atom_id res chain seq x y z
N MET A 1 7.04 -13.06 -15.12
CA MET A 1 6.74 -12.36 -13.85
C MET A 1 5.51 -13.01 -13.28
N SER A 2 5.53 -13.44 -12.02
CA SER A 2 4.34 -14.08 -11.43
C SER A 2 3.30 -13.03 -11.04
N GLU A 3 2.10 -13.52 -10.79
CA GLU A 3 0.97 -12.71 -10.33
C GLU A 3 0.81 -12.81 -8.81
N PHE A 4 0.21 -11.78 -8.24
CA PHE A 4 -0.29 -11.70 -6.89
C PHE A 4 -1.78 -11.37 -6.96
N ASN A 5 -2.62 -12.28 -6.48
CA ASN A 5 -4.07 -12.21 -6.64
C ASN A 5 -4.74 -11.84 -5.32
N LEU A 6 -5.63 -10.86 -5.38
CA LEU A 6 -6.50 -10.47 -4.28
C LEU A 6 -7.95 -10.56 -4.75
N SER A 7 -8.79 -11.30 -4.03
CA SER A 7 -10.21 -11.38 -4.37
C SER A 7 -10.97 -10.13 -3.94
N ALA A 8 -12.09 -9.86 -4.59
CA ALA A 8 -13.07 -8.88 -4.14
C ALA A 8 -13.44 -9.13 -2.67
N GLY A 9 -13.66 -8.06 -1.91
CA GLY A 9 -13.92 -8.13 -0.48
C GLY A 9 -12.67 -8.25 0.40
N THR A 10 -11.49 -8.49 -0.18
CA THR A 10 -10.24 -8.49 0.60
C THR A 10 -10.00 -7.13 1.25
N LEU A 11 -9.60 -7.16 2.51
CA LEU A 11 -9.21 -5.95 3.24
C LEU A 11 -7.72 -5.64 3.01
N VAL A 12 -7.43 -4.37 2.76
CA VAL A 12 -6.08 -3.81 2.62
C VAL A 12 -5.97 -2.56 3.49
N TYR A 13 -4.75 -2.26 3.94
CA TYR A 13 -4.55 -1.37 5.08
C TYR A 13 -3.50 -0.29 4.79
N HIS A 14 -3.76 0.96 5.13
CA HIS A 14 -2.78 2.04 5.06
C HIS A 14 -2.43 2.53 6.47
N GLY A 15 -1.19 2.27 6.90
CA GLY A 15 -0.66 2.76 8.17
C GLY A 15 0.00 4.12 8.05
N THR A 16 -0.35 5.07 8.92
CA THR A 16 0.28 6.39 8.98
C THR A 16 0.29 6.97 10.40
N ASP A 17 1.28 7.79 10.70
CA ASP A 17 1.40 8.58 11.94
C ASP A 17 1.06 10.06 11.77
N ARG A 18 0.77 10.51 10.54
CA ARG A 18 0.43 11.89 10.25
C ARG A 18 -0.77 12.35 11.07
N SER A 19 -0.62 13.49 11.75
CA SER A 19 -1.68 14.06 12.60
C SER A 19 -2.87 14.53 11.77
N ASP A 20 -2.60 15.09 10.60
CA ASP A 20 -3.54 15.67 9.63
C ASP A 20 -4.10 14.66 8.63
N ALA A 21 -3.76 13.37 8.75
CA ALA A 21 -4.25 12.37 7.81
C ALA A 21 -5.75 12.10 8.00
N ASP A 22 -6.49 12.27 6.91
CA ASP A 22 -7.83 11.77 6.65
C ASP A 22 -7.85 10.87 5.41
N GLU A 23 -9.00 10.26 5.11
CA GLU A 23 -9.19 9.32 4.00
C GLU A 23 -8.85 9.94 2.63
N ILE A 24 -9.27 11.18 2.38
CA ILE A 24 -9.04 11.90 1.11
C ILE A 24 -7.54 12.21 0.94
N SER A 25 -6.89 12.68 2.01
CA SER A 25 -5.50 13.10 2.02
C SER A 25 -4.51 11.96 1.81
N VAL A 26 -4.93 10.71 2.09
CA VAL A 26 -4.09 9.52 1.91
C VAL A 26 -4.35 8.84 0.57
N THR A 27 -5.60 8.77 0.10
CA THR A 27 -5.96 8.17 -1.20
C THR A 27 -5.62 9.06 -2.40
N GLY A 28 -5.52 10.37 -2.20
CA GLY A 28 -5.11 11.34 -3.24
C GLY A 28 -3.61 11.38 -3.54
N ARG A 29 -2.79 10.53 -2.89
CA ARG A 29 -1.33 10.53 -3.07
C ARG A 29 -0.89 9.69 -4.27
N HIS A 30 0.18 10.15 -4.92
CA HIS A 30 0.68 9.59 -6.18
C HIS A 30 1.31 8.19 -6.09
N ALA A 31 1.44 7.65 -4.88
CA ALA A 31 1.94 6.31 -4.62
C ALA A 31 1.24 5.79 -3.37
N PHE A 32 0.04 5.23 -3.53
CA PHE A 32 -0.73 4.76 -2.39
C PHE A 32 -0.24 3.38 -1.94
N TRP A 33 0.56 3.39 -0.87
CA TRP A 33 1.10 2.19 -0.27
C TRP A 33 0.13 1.57 0.71
N LEU A 34 -0.10 0.28 0.54
CA LEU A 34 -0.96 -0.56 1.35
C LEU A 34 -0.18 -1.76 1.89
N ALA A 35 -0.65 -2.28 3.00
CA ALA A 35 -0.27 -3.55 3.56
C ALA A 35 -1.38 -4.59 3.32
N GLY A 36 -0.99 -5.84 3.06
CA GLY A 36 -1.90 -6.97 2.95
C GLY A 36 -2.47 -7.46 4.28
N THR A 37 -1.91 -7.00 5.42
CA THR A 37 -2.36 -7.38 6.76
C THR A 37 -2.44 -6.15 7.68
N LEU A 38 -3.32 -6.23 8.69
CA LEU A 38 -3.48 -5.18 9.68
C LEU A 38 -2.20 -4.97 10.50
N GLU A 39 -1.56 -6.06 10.91
CA GLU A 39 -0.34 -6.03 11.72
C GLU A 39 0.81 -5.29 11.01
N LEU A 40 0.98 -5.56 9.71
CA LEU A 40 1.97 -4.86 8.90
C LEU A 40 1.67 -3.36 8.80
N ALA A 41 0.40 -2.98 8.59
CA ALA A 41 0.01 -1.56 8.58
C ALA A 41 0.20 -0.88 9.95
N GLN A 42 -0.05 -1.58 11.06
CA GLN A 42 0.24 -1.06 12.40
C GLN A 42 1.73 -0.77 12.56
N ASN A 43 2.60 -1.69 12.13
CA ASN A 43 4.04 -1.45 12.14
C ASN A 43 4.47 -0.27 11.26
N GLN A 44 3.86 -0.10 10.08
CA GLN A 44 4.08 1.08 9.25
C GLN A 44 3.64 2.38 9.94
N ALA A 45 2.47 2.37 10.58
CA ALA A 45 1.94 3.52 11.30
C ALA A 45 2.84 3.96 12.47
N LEU A 46 3.76 3.11 12.93
CA LEU A 46 4.66 3.41 14.05
C LEU A 46 6.07 3.83 13.62
N ARG A 47 6.39 3.85 12.32
CA ARG A 47 7.78 3.96 11.85
C ARG A 47 8.51 5.20 12.34
N ASN A 48 7.88 6.39 12.33
CA ASN A 48 8.57 7.62 12.70
C ASN A 48 8.44 7.96 14.19
N ARG A 49 7.80 7.08 14.99
CA ARG A 49 7.60 7.17 16.46
C ARG A 49 7.01 8.49 16.97
N THR A 50 6.55 9.36 16.07
CA THR A 50 5.99 10.68 16.34
C THR A 50 4.53 10.69 15.87
N GLY A 51 3.75 11.74 16.13
CA GLY A 51 2.38 11.85 15.63
C GLY A 51 1.33 10.93 16.28
N THR A 52 0.20 10.76 15.58
CA THR A 52 -1.00 10.01 16.03
C THR A 52 -1.21 8.80 15.12
N PRO A 53 -0.68 7.63 15.48
CA PRO A 53 -0.65 6.46 14.61
C PRO A 53 -2.05 5.88 14.43
N ARG A 54 -2.41 5.61 13.18
CA ARG A 54 -3.71 5.09 12.78
C ARG A 54 -3.58 4.24 11.52
N VAL A 55 -4.57 3.38 11.32
CA VAL A 55 -4.69 2.54 10.12
C VAL A 55 -6.01 2.85 9.44
N PHE A 56 -5.96 3.24 8.17
CA PHE A 56 -7.12 3.31 7.30
C PHE A 56 -7.37 1.92 6.70
N VAL A 57 -8.59 1.42 6.84
CA VAL A 57 -9.01 0.11 6.35
C VAL A 57 -9.82 0.30 5.08
N TYR A 58 -9.42 -0.40 4.03
CA TYR A 58 -10.12 -0.40 2.75
C TYR A 58 -10.52 -1.82 2.37
N ARG A 59 -11.60 -1.94 1.60
CA ARG A 59 -12.07 -3.17 0.98
C ARG A 59 -11.92 -3.06 -0.53
N LEU A 60 -11.43 -4.12 -1.17
CA LEU A 60 -11.44 -4.21 -2.64
C LEU A 60 -12.86 -4.41 -3.17
N ARG A 61 -13.26 -3.59 -4.13
CA ARG A 61 -14.57 -3.70 -4.82
C ARG A 61 -14.62 -4.85 -5.82
N HIS A 62 -13.47 -5.22 -6.39
CA HIS A 62 -13.33 -6.22 -7.45
C HIS A 62 -12.06 -7.05 -7.23
N ASP A 63 -11.98 -8.19 -7.90
CA ASP A 63 -10.74 -8.97 -7.96
C ASP A 63 -9.62 -8.11 -8.55
N LEU A 64 -8.42 -8.26 -7.99
CA LEU A 64 -7.24 -7.48 -8.36
C LEU A 64 -6.07 -8.42 -8.60
N VAL A 65 -5.54 -8.37 -9.82
CA VAL A 65 -4.34 -9.11 -10.23
C VAL A 65 -3.20 -8.12 -10.34
N LEU A 66 -2.16 -8.30 -9.54
CA LEU A 66 -0.98 -7.43 -9.53
C LEU A 66 0.26 -8.22 -9.97
N PRO A 67 1.20 -7.58 -10.68
CA PRO A 67 2.53 -8.14 -10.83
C PRO A 67 3.22 -8.28 -9.47
N ALA A 68 3.87 -9.42 -9.24
CA ALA A 68 4.68 -9.66 -8.05
C ALA A 68 6.14 -9.27 -8.30
N VAL A 69 6.66 -8.41 -7.43
CA VAL A 69 8.05 -7.95 -7.41
C VAL A 69 8.77 -8.64 -6.25
N ARG A 70 9.78 -9.46 -6.58
CA ARG A 70 10.61 -10.15 -5.57
C ARG A 70 12.05 -9.67 -5.57
N THR A 71 12.49 -9.17 -6.72
CA THR A 71 13.87 -8.75 -6.94
C THR A 71 13.93 -7.34 -7.55
N PRO A 72 15.06 -6.64 -7.45
CA PRO A 72 15.28 -5.40 -8.20
C PRO A 72 15.11 -5.57 -9.71
N ASP A 73 15.44 -6.74 -10.25
CA ASP A 73 15.27 -7.04 -11.69
C ASP A 73 13.80 -7.08 -12.11
N ASP A 74 12.90 -7.53 -11.22
CA ASP A 74 11.46 -7.48 -11.47
C ASP A 74 10.96 -6.03 -11.60
N VAL A 75 11.52 -5.11 -10.81
CA VAL A 75 11.21 -3.68 -10.93
C VAL A 75 11.66 -3.17 -12.30
N GLN A 76 12.91 -3.44 -12.69
CA GLN A 76 13.41 -3.01 -14.01
C GLN A 76 12.59 -3.60 -15.16
N ALA A 77 12.18 -4.87 -15.04
CA ALA A 77 11.31 -5.52 -16.02
C ALA A 77 9.92 -4.85 -16.08
N LEU A 78 9.34 -4.45 -14.95
CA LEU A 78 8.07 -3.70 -14.90
C LEU A 78 8.19 -2.33 -15.56
N LEU A 79 9.21 -1.57 -15.17
CA LEU A 79 9.44 -0.23 -15.70
C LEU A 79 9.60 -0.28 -17.23
N LYS A 80 10.36 -1.25 -17.73
CA LYS A 80 10.53 -1.47 -19.17
C LYS A 80 9.25 -1.93 -19.86
N LYS A 81 8.54 -2.91 -19.29
CA LYS A 81 7.33 -3.50 -19.90
C LYS A 81 6.22 -2.46 -20.08
N TYR A 82 6.04 -1.59 -19.10
CA TYR A 82 4.97 -0.58 -19.09
C TYR A 82 5.47 0.83 -19.44
N GLU A 83 6.72 0.95 -19.92
CA GLU A 83 7.35 2.22 -20.32
C GLU A 83 7.24 3.32 -19.24
N LEU A 84 7.39 2.92 -17.97
CA LEU A 84 7.15 3.78 -16.81
C LEU A 84 8.29 4.78 -16.62
N ARG A 85 7.91 6.02 -16.32
CA ARG A 85 8.85 7.10 -16.02
C ARG A 85 8.98 7.27 -14.51
N VAL A 86 10.18 7.09 -13.98
CA VAL A 86 10.46 7.03 -12.53
C VAL A 86 11.10 8.30 -11.95
N THR A 87 11.13 9.39 -12.70
CA THR A 87 11.78 10.62 -12.24
C THR A 87 11.09 11.22 -11.00
N GLU A 88 9.78 11.06 -10.88
CA GLU A 88 8.95 11.53 -9.75
C GLU A 88 7.78 10.56 -9.53
N ASP A 89 7.27 10.45 -8.29
CA ASP A 89 6.13 9.56 -7.99
C ASP A 89 4.86 9.95 -8.78
N GLU A 90 4.66 11.25 -9.05
CA GLU A 90 3.58 11.77 -9.91
C GLU A 90 3.66 11.23 -11.33
N LEU A 91 4.86 11.30 -11.93
CA LEU A 91 5.10 10.81 -13.29
C LEU A 91 5.02 9.29 -13.36
N LEU A 92 5.43 8.60 -12.30
CA LEU A 92 5.27 7.16 -12.18
C LEU A 92 3.80 6.76 -12.13
N GLN A 93 2.99 7.47 -11.34
CA GLN A 93 1.54 7.24 -11.29
C GLN A 93 0.88 7.50 -12.63
N ALA A 94 1.15 8.65 -13.24
CA ALA A 94 0.55 9.03 -14.51
C ALA A 94 0.90 8.03 -15.62
N SER A 95 2.17 7.60 -15.70
CA SER A 95 2.60 6.59 -16.67
C SER A 95 1.99 5.21 -16.38
N ALA A 96 1.86 4.80 -15.12
CA ALA A 96 1.20 3.54 -14.76
C ALA A 96 -0.29 3.53 -15.11
N ILE A 97 -1.01 4.62 -14.81
CA ILE A 97 -2.42 4.78 -15.20
C ILE A 97 -2.57 4.74 -16.72
N ALA A 98 -1.71 5.46 -17.46
CA ALA A 98 -1.72 5.45 -18.92
C ALA A 98 -1.45 4.05 -19.51
N ALA A 99 -0.63 3.24 -18.84
CA ALA A 99 -0.31 1.87 -19.20
C ALA A 99 -1.34 0.83 -18.68
N ASN A 100 -2.46 1.28 -18.09
CA ASN A 100 -3.48 0.44 -17.46
C ASN A 100 -2.90 -0.53 -16.40
N LEU A 101 -1.88 -0.07 -15.66
CA LEU A 101 -1.27 -0.79 -14.56
C LEU A 101 -1.86 -0.30 -13.23
N ALA A 102 -2.70 -1.12 -12.61
CA ALA A 102 -3.31 -0.80 -11.32
C ALA A 102 -2.28 -0.58 -10.19
N GLY A 103 -1.17 -1.32 -10.24
CA GLY A 103 -0.17 -1.34 -9.18
C GLY A 103 0.76 -2.53 -9.31
N TRP A 104 1.51 -2.80 -8.25
CA TRP A 104 2.27 -4.04 -8.07
C TRP A 104 2.39 -4.39 -6.59
N ALA A 105 2.78 -5.62 -6.30
CA ALA A 105 2.94 -6.11 -4.93
C ALA A 105 4.36 -6.63 -4.68
N TYR A 106 4.79 -6.57 -3.42
CA TYR A 106 5.99 -7.20 -2.89
C TYR A 106 5.55 -8.26 -1.87
N PRO A 107 5.19 -9.48 -2.30
CA PRO A 107 4.56 -10.47 -1.44
C PRO A 107 5.47 -10.97 -0.31
N GLU A 108 6.78 -10.93 -0.54
CA GLU A 108 7.80 -11.57 0.31
C GLU A 108 8.72 -10.54 0.98
N ALA A 109 8.50 -9.24 0.77
CA ALA A 109 9.37 -8.19 1.32
C ALA A 109 9.24 -8.02 2.85
N ASN A 110 8.21 -8.59 3.47
CA ASN A 110 8.01 -8.58 4.90
C ASN A 110 7.34 -9.88 5.38
N PRO A 111 7.81 -10.49 6.49
CA PRO A 111 7.20 -11.72 7.01
C PRO A 111 5.74 -11.55 7.47
N LEU A 112 5.30 -10.33 7.77
CA LEU A 112 3.93 -10.05 8.23
C LEU A 112 2.93 -9.93 7.08
N GLY A 113 3.40 -9.89 5.83
CA GLY A 113 2.53 -9.83 4.66
C GLY A 113 3.08 -8.98 3.53
N ALA A 114 2.29 -8.88 2.46
CA ALA A 114 2.66 -8.15 1.26
C ALA A 114 2.62 -6.62 1.45
N PHE A 115 3.56 -5.91 0.84
CA PHE A 115 3.37 -4.49 0.51
C PHE A 115 2.74 -4.38 -0.87
N ILE A 116 1.81 -3.44 -1.03
CA ILE A 116 1.08 -3.21 -2.28
C ILE A 116 1.22 -1.74 -2.62
N LYS A 117 1.71 -1.43 -3.82
CA LYS A 117 1.69 -0.07 -4.39
C LYS A 117 0.52 0.02 -5.36
N LEU A 118 -0.46 0.88 -5.10
CA LEU A 118 -1.54 1.17 -6.04
C LEU A 118 -1.39 2.56 -6.65
N PHE A 119 -1.68 2.65 -7.94
CA PHE A 119 -1.74 3.91 -8.69
C PHE A 119 -3.18 4.37 -8.92
N ASP A 120 -4.15 3.47 -8.84
CA ASP A 120 -5.58 3.76 -8.93
C ASP A 120 -6.31 3.27 -7.67
N THR A 121 -6.83 4.21 -6.88
CA THR A 121 -7.54 3.93 -5.63
C THR A 121 -9.05 3.79 -5.81
N ARG A 122 -9.60 3.97 -7.02
CA ARG A 122 -11.06 3.85 -7.27
C ARG A 122 -11.62 2.46 -7.00
N MET A 123 -10.75 1.44 -7.02
CA MET A 123 -11.09 0.06 -6.65
C MET A 123 -11.26 -0.17 -5.15
N LEU A 124 -10.94 0.84 -4.34
CA LEU A 124 -11.04 0.79 -2.89
C LEU A 124 -12.41 1.33 -2.44
N GLU A 125 -12.93 0.70 -1.39
CA GLU A 125 -14.02 1.19 -0.58
C GLU A 125 -13.46 1.45 0.81
N TYR A 126 -13.55 2.69 1.30
CA TYR A 126 -13.18 2.99 2.67
C TYR A 126 -14.15 2.31 3.64
N VAL A 127 -13.60 1.64 4.65
CA VAL A 127 -14.37 0.92 5.68
C VAL A 127 -14.36 1.70 6.99
N GLU A 128 -13.17 1.96 7.54
CA GLU A 128 -13.01 2.61 8.83
C GLU A 128 -11.57 3.11 9.05
N THR A 129 -11.37 3.88 10.12
CA THR A 129 -10.06 4.26 10.63
C THR A 129 -9.90 3.69 12.02
N ARG A 130 -8.80 2.95 12.25
CA ARG A 130 -8.48 2.35 13.55
C ARG A 130 -7.31 3.10 14.19
N PRO A 131 -7.41 3.54 15.46
CA PRO A 131 -6.23 4.03 16.19
C PRO A 131 -5.24 2.87 16.40
N VAL A 132 -3.96 3.19 16.46
CA VAL A 132 -2.92 2.22 16.82
C VAL A 132 -2.42 2.54 18.22
N ASP A 133 -2.63 1.61 19.14
CA ASP A 133 -2.01 1.70 20.46
C ASP A 133 -0.55 1.22 20.39
N ARG A 134 0.38 2.13 20.71
CA ARG A 134 1.83 1.85 20.69
C ARG A 134 2.19 0.71 21.64
N ALA A 135 1.56 0.65 22.81
CA ALA A 135 1.88 -0.34 23.83
C ALA A 135 1.50 -1.75 23.38
N SER A 136 0.35 -1.90 22.72
CA SER A 136 -0.10 -3.19 22.17
C SER A 136 0.80 -3.75 21.06
N VAL A 137 1.51 -2.90 20.30
CA VAL A 137 2.33 -3.32 19.15
C VAL A 137 3.81 -3.47 19.50
N LEU A 138 4.37 -2.55 20.30
CA LEU A 138 5.80 -2.55 20.65
C LEU A 138 6.09 -3.29 21.96
N GLY A 139 5.05 -3.74 22.67
CA GLY A 139 5.14 -4.20 24.04
C GLY A 139 5.17 -3.04 25.04
N SER A 140 4.66 -3.28 26.25
CA SER A 140 4.76 -2.32 27.34
C SER A 140 6.22 -2.10 27.69
N VAL A 141 6.75 -0.90 27.45
CA VAL A 141 8.02 -0.50 28.06
C VAL A 141 7.72 -0.22 29.52
N ALA A 142 7.98 -1.22 30.37
CA ALA A 142 7.96 -1.08 31.83
C ALA A 142 9.23 -0.34 32.29
#